data_AF-D0NP15-F1
#
_entry.id   AF-D0NP15-F1
#
_cell.length_a   1.000
_cell.length_b   1.000
_cell.length_c   1.000
_cell.angle_alpha   90.00
_cell.angle_beta   90.00
_cell.angle_gamma   90.00
#
_symmetry.space_group_name_H-M   'P 1'
#
loop_
_entity.id
_entity.type
_entity.pdbx_description
1 polymer ?
#
loop_
_entity_poly.entity_id
_entity_poly.type
_entity_poly.pdbx_seq_one_letter_code
_entity_poly.pdbx_strand_id
1 'polypeptide(L)'
;MLKADEALGSAFKTLKLSTMRIGKDDTKMVAKFLSSRNFKIWFQHAVKINKDDPYGEMLKALTNVFGEKNVAMMILAGNLSRNSRDVAKKLEKAQFYKWYFVDKYKTADEVFTNVLKADRNRIHGYGREKEI
;
A
#
# COMPACT_ATOMS: atom_id res chain seq x y z
N MET A 1 -3.08 19.26 -10.43
CA MET A 1 -3.18 19.24 -8.96
C MET A 1 -4.39 18.39 -8.60
N LEU A 2 -4.29 17.53 -7.60
CA LEU A 2 -5.47 16.82 -7.06
C LEU A 2 -6.43 17.85 -6.49
N LYS A 3 -7.71 17.75 -6.84
CA LYS A 3 -8.74 18.65 -6.28
C LYS A 3 -9.28 18.10 -4.97
N ALA A 4 -9.72 18.98 -4.09
CA ALA A 4 -10.18 18.66 -2.74
C ALA A 4 -11.44 17.77 -2.69
N ASP A 5 -12.18 17.75 -3.80
CA ASP A 5 -13.45 17.05 -4.05
C ASP A 5 -13.29 15.78 -4.88
N GLU A 6 -12.07 15.45 -5.35
CA GLU A 6 -11.83 14.13 -5.94
C GLU A 6 -12.01 13.07 -4.86
N ALA A 7 -12.97 12.16 -5.07
CA ALA A 7 -13.07 10.93 -4.29
C ALA A 7 -11.68 10.32 -4.14
N LEU A 8 -11.33 9.80 -2.94
CA LEU A 8 -9.98 9.30 -2.65
C LEU A 8 -9.45 8.36 -3.75
N GLY A 9 -10.33 7.62 -4.44
CA GLY A 9 -10.03 6.76 -5.59
C GLY A 9 -9.65 7.47 -6.92
N SER A 10 -10.17 8.66 -7.20
CA SER A 10 -9.94 9.40 -8.46
C SER A 10 -8.51 9.95 -8.57
N ALA A 11 -7.94 10.34 -7.43
CA ALA A 11 -6.58 10.87 -7.33
C ALA A 11 -5.50 9.93 -7.91
N PHE A 12 -5.77 8.63 -7.93
CA PHE A 12 -4.84 7.60 -8.38
C PHE A 12 -4.67 7.53 -9.88
N LYS A 13 -5.75 7.75 -10.66
CA LYS A 13 -5.67 7.85 -12.13
C LYS A 13 -4.85 9.05 -12.55
N THR A 14 -5.05 10.18 -11.87
CA THR A 14 -4.34 11.44 -12.09
C THR A 14 -2.82 11.29 -11.87
N LEU A 15 -2.39 10.40 -10.97
CA LEU A 15 -0.98 10.14 -10.68
C LEU A 15 -0.36 8.99 -11.47
N LYS A 16 -1.10 8.37 -12.42
CA LYS A 16 -0.67 7.20 -13.22
C LYS A 16 -0.18 6.01 -12.38
N LEU A 17 -0.66 5.89 -11.14
CA LEU A 17 -0.28 4.79 -10.24
C LEU A 17 -1.02 3.49 -10.62
N SER A 18 -2.20 3.59 -11.25
CA SER A 18 -3.01 2.44 -11.70
C SER A 18 -2.43 1.65 -12.87
N THR A 19 -1.37 2.14 -13.50
CA THR A 19 -0.71 1.46 -14.61
C THR A 19 0.67 0.90 -14.23
N MET A 20 1.06 0.94 -12.95
CA MET A 20 2.36 0.43 -12.49
C MET A 20 2.42 -1.11 -12.52
N ARG A 21 3.52 -1.65 -13.05
CA ARG A 21 3.85 -3.09 -13.01
C ARG A 21 4.89 -3.32 -11.90
N ILE A 22 4.46 -3.84 -10.75
CA ILE A 22 5.28 -3.96 -9.53
C ILE A 22 6.55 -4.83 -9.73
N GLY A 23 7.70 -4.18 -9.99
CA GLY A 23 9.06 -4.72 -10.16
C GLY A 23 10.19 -3.88 -9.50
N LYS A 24 11.46 -4.03 -9.91
CA LYS A 24 12.65 -3.42 -9.27
C LYS A 24 12.68 -1.88 -9.41
N ASP A 25 12.17 -1.35 -10.53
CA ASP A 25 12.01 0.10 -10.78
C ASP A 25 10.90 0.75 -9.93
N ASP A 26 10.02 -0.07 -9.36
CA ASP A 26 8.83 0.39 -8.65
C ASP A 26 9.15 0.89 -7.25
N THR A 27 10.20 0.39 -6.61
CA THR A 27 10.65 0.90 -5.29
C THR A 27 10.90 2.40 -5.35
N LYS A 28 11.53 2.89 -6.42
CA LYS A 28 11.81 4.32 -6.60
C LYS A 28 10.53 5.13 -6.86
N MET A 29 9.61 4.59 -7.66
CA MET A 29 8.36 5.27 -7.98
C MET A 29 7.38 5.29 -6.82
N VAL A 30 7.23 4.18 -6.09
CA VAL A 30 6.47 4.10 -4.83
C VAL A 30 7.05 5.05 -3.81
N ALA A 31 8.39 5.07 -3.65
CA ALA A 31 9.02 6.00 -2.72
C ALA A 31 8.72 7.46 -3.09
N LYS A 32 8.85 7.81 -4.38
CA LYS A 32 8.52 9.15 -4.88
C LYS A 32 7.06 9.51 -4.64
N PHE A 33 6.14 8.56 -4.80
CA PHE A 33 4.72 8.78 -4.53
C PHE A 33 4.46 9.06 -3.05
N LEU A 34 4.89 8.16 -2.16
CA LEU A 34 4.65 8.26 -0.72
C LEU A 34 5.34 9.49 -0.10
N SER A 35 6.46 9.94 -0.67
CA SER A 35 7.14 11.16 -0.24
C SER A 35 6.65 12.44 -0.93
N SER A 36 5.69 12.35 -1.86
CA SER A 36 5.26 13.49 -2.68
C SER A 36 4.42 14.52 -1.92
N ARG A 37 4.41 15.76 -2.41
CA ARG A 37 3.49 16.81 -1.93
C ARG A 37 2.03 16.42 -2.11
N ASN A 38 1.71 15.73 -3.21
CA ASN A 38 0.34 15.28 -3.49
C ASN A 38 -0.13 14.26 -2.45
N PHE A 39 0.73 13.33 -2.02
CA PHE A 39 0.41 12.40 -0.94
C PHE A 39 0.13 13.13 0.38
N LYS A 40 0.92 14.16 0.72
CA LYS A 40 0.67 14.98 1.92
C LYS A 40 -0.67 15.69 1.87
N ILE A 41 -1.05 16.26 0.73
CA ILE A 41 -2.37 16.88 0.55
C ILE A 41 -3.47 15.84 0.70
N TRP A 42 -3.32 14.68 0.06
CA TRP A 42 -4.26 13.58 0.17
C TRP A 42 -4.43 13.06 1.61
N PHE A 43 -3.34 12.99 2.38
CA PHE A 43 -3.40 12.71 3.82
C PHE A 43 -4.22 13.75 4.59
N GLN A 44 -4.10 15.03 4.28
CA GLN A 44 -4.94 16.07 4.92
C GLN A 44 -6.43 15.89 4.60
N HIS A 45 -6.77 15.38 3.42
CA HIS A 45 -8.16 15.00 3.11
C HIS A 45 -8.61 13.80 3.94
N ALA A 46 -7.77 12.76 4.08
CA ALA A 46 -8.07 11.62 4.91
C ALA A 46 -8.30 12.00 6.38
N VAL A 47 -7.50 12.95 6.92
CA VAL A 47 -7.70 13.51 8.27
C VAL A 47 -9.06 14.19 8.43
N LYS A 48 -9.56 14.87 7.39
CA LYS A 48 -10.90 15.48 7.41
C LYS A 48 -12.02 14.44 7.40
N ILE A 49 -11.80 13.28 6.77
CA ILE A 49 -12.78 12.19 6.69
C ILE A 49 -12.81 11.42 8.01
N ASN A 50 -11.64 11.00 8.49
CA ASN A 50 -11.48 10.26 9.73
C ASN A 50 -10.18 10.74 10.40
N LYS A 51 -10.34 11.62 11.39
CA LYS A 51 -9.21 12.19 12.14
C LYS A 51 -8.49 11.15 12.99
N ASP A 52 -9.19 10.10 13.40
CA ASP A 52 -8.69 9.08 14.34
C ASP A 52 -7.91 7.99 13.58
N ASP A 53 -8.31 7.68 12.34
CA ASP A 53 -7.63 6.72 11.47
C ASP A 53 -7.52 7.19 10.00
N PRO A 54 -6.73 8.25 9.73
CA PRO A 54 -6.55 8.73 8.36
C PRO A 54 -5.81 7.72 7.47
N TYR A 55 -4.89 6.94 8.03
CA TYR A 55 -4.16 5.93 7.26
C TYR A 55 -5.02 4.72 6.91
N GLY A 56 -5.99 4.34 7.74
CA GLY A 56 -7.01 3.34 7.40
C GLY A 56 -7.89 3.77 6.22
N GLU A 57 -8.33 5.04 6.18
CA GLU A 57 -9.09 5.57 5.04
C GLU A 57 -8.26 5.58 3.75
N MET A 58 -7.00 6.00 3.84
CA MET A 58 -6.07 5.95 2.70
C MET A 58 -5.83 4.51 2.24
N LEU A 59 -5.63 3.58 3.18
CA LEU A 59 -5.45 2.17 2.87
C LEU A 59 -6.67 1.60 2.15
N LYS A 60 -7.88 1.85 2.67
CA LYS A 60 -9.14 1.41 2.04
C LYS A 60 -9.27 1.94 0.61
N ALA A 61 -8.94 3.21 0.39
CA ALA A 61 -8.95 3.79 -0.95
C ALA A 61 -7.91 3.13 -1.87
N LEU A 62 -6.69 2.90 -1.38
CA LEU A 62 -5.64 2.20 -2.11
C LEU A 62 -6.06 0.78 -2.50
N THR A 63 -6.62 0.03 -1.56
CA THR A 63 -6.99 -1.38 -1.79
C THR A 63 -8.20 -1.52 -2.69
N ASN A 64 -9.13 -0.56 -2.66
CA ASN A 64 -10.23 -0.48 -3.62
C ASN A 64 -9.75 -0.28 -5.07
N VAL A 65 -8.63 0.43 -5.28
CA VAL A 65 -8.11 0.73 -6.61
C VAL A 65 -7.14 -0.33 -7.11
N PHE A 66 -6.17 -0.74 -6.28
CA PHE A 66 -5.09 -1.64 -6.70
C PHE A 66 -5.30 -3.10 -6.29
N GLY A 67 -6.25 -3.37 -5.40
CA GLY A 67 -6.39 -4.66 -4.74
C GLY A 67 -5.39 -4.84 -3.59
N GLU A 68 -5.80 -5.63 -2.60
CA GLU A 68 -5.03 -5.89 -1.36
C GLU A 68 -3.60 -6.36 -1.63
N LYS A 69 -3.41 -7.31 -2.55
CA LYS A 69 -2.08 -7.86 -2.90
C LYS A 69 -1.11 -6.78 -3.38
N ASN A 70 -1.54 -5.93 -4.31
CA ASN A 70 -0.68 -4.91 -4.89
C ASN A 70 -0.35 -3.84 -3.86
N VAL A 71 -1.30 -3.45 -3.01
CA VAL A 71 -1.07 -2.50 -1.92
C VAL A 71 -0.06 -3.05 -0.91
N ALA A 72 -0.15 -4.33 -0.52
CA ALA A 72 0.85 -4.97 0.34
C ALA A 72 2.26 -4.91 -0.27
N MET A 73 2.39 -5.19 -1.56
CA MET A 73 3.69 -5.08 -2.25
C MET A 73 4.19 -3.64 -2.35
N MET A 74 3.29 -2.66 -2.57
CA MET A 74 3.64 -1.23 -2.56
C MET A 74 4.13 -0.79 -1.17
N ILE A 75 3.46 -1.18 -0.10
CA ILE A 75 3.86 -0.84 1.27
C ILE A 75 5.25 -1.42 1.57
N LEU A 76 5.48 -2.69 1.21
CA LEU A 76 6.80 -3.32 1.32
C LEU A 76 7.87 -2.54 0.55
N ALA A 77 7.63 -2.20 -0.71
CA ALA A 77 8.56 -1.41 -1.52
C ALA A 77 8.83 -0.02 -0.90
N GLY A 78 7.79 0.64 -0.37
CA GLY A 78 7.91 1.92 0.33
C GLY A 78 8.78 1.85 1.58
N ASN A 79 8.78 0.72 2.29
CA ASN A 79 9.61 0.48 3.48
C ASN A 79 11.11 0.35 3.15
N LEU A 80 11.45 -0.09 1.93
CA LEU A 80 12.84 -0.25 1.48
C LEU A 80 13.54 1.10 1.26
N SER A 81 12.82 2.16 0.93
CA SER A 81 13.39 3.49 0.69
C SER A 81 13.33 4.39 1.92
N ARG A 82 14.46 5.00 2.28
CA ARG A 82 14.56 5.95 3.42
C ARG A 82 13.56 7.10 3.34
N ASN A 83 13.26 7.60 2.15
CA ASN A 83 12.43 8.79 1.96
C ASN A 83 10.92 8.53 2.16
N SER A 84 10.50 7.27 2.06
CA SER A 84 9.09 6.86 2.17
C SER A 84 8.80 5.96 3.36
N ARG A 85 9.84 5.46 4.04
CA ARG A 85 9.73 4.48 5.12
C ARG A 85 8.75 4.88 6.22
N ASP A 86 8.79 6.13 6.67
CA ASP A 86 7.92 6.57 7.77
C ASP A 86 6.45 6.55 7.40
N VAL A 87 6.13 6.90 6.15
CA VAL A 87 4.76 6.82 5.61
C VAL A 87 4.36 5.37 5.39
N ALA A 88 5.26 4.56 4.82
CA ALA A 88 5.02 3.15 4.55
C ALA A 88 4.74 2.37 5.84
N LYS A 89 5.51 2.59 6.92
CA LYS A 89 5.25 1.97 8.24
C LYS A 89 3.88 2.29 8.82
N LYS A 90 3.35 3.50 8.58
CA LYS A 90 2.02 3.87 9.06
C LYS A 90 0.92 3.17 8.27
N LEU A 91 1.08 3.07 6.95
CA LEU A 91 0.20 2.26 6.10
C LEU A 91 0.29 0.77 6.43
N GLU A 92 1.48 0.25 6.73
CA GLU A 92 1.72 -1.13 7.15
C GLU A 92 1.00 -1.44 8.47
N LYS A 93 1.09 -0.54 9.45
CA LYS A 93 0.32 -0.67 10.69
C LYS A 93 -1.18 -0.73 10.44
N ALA A 94 -1.70 0.16 9.59
CA ALA A 94 -3.11 0.15 9.20
C ALA A 94 -3.49 -1.16 8.47
N GLN A 95 -2.59 -1.69 7.63
CA GLN A 95 -2.78 -2.95 6.91
C GLN A 95 -2.88 -4.13 7.87
N PHE A 96 -1.95 -4.27 8.82
CA PHE A 96 -2.03 -5.34 9.81
C PHE A 96 -3.24 -5.21 10.72
N TYR A 97 -3.60 -3.98 11.11
CA TYR A 97 -4.83 -3.74 11.88
C TYR A 97 -6.06 -4.21 11.10
N LYS A 98 -6.19 -3.83 9.83
CA LYS A 98 -7.29 -4.25 8.97
C LYS A 98 -7.33 -5.77 8.83
N TRP A 99 -6.22 -6.41 8.47
CA TRP A 99 -6.16 -7.87 8.30
C TRP A 99 -6.59 -8.61 9.57
N TYR A 100 -6.08 -8.18 10.72
CA TYR A 100 -6.37 -8.88 11.98
C TYR A 100 -7.77 -8.59 12.54
N PHE A 101 -8.16 -7.31 12.60
CA PHE A 101 -9.39 -6.89 13.28
C PHE A 101 -10.60 -6.81 12.37
N VAL A 102 -10.43 -6.50 11.08
CA VAL A 102 -11.53 -6.35 10.12
C VAL A 102 -11.71 -7.62 9.31
N ASP A 103 -10.67 -8.04 8.58
CA ASP A 103 -10.75 -9.21 7.68
C ASP A 103 -10.66 -10.55 8.43
N LYS A 104 -10.31 -10.50 9.73
CA LYS A 104 -10.19 -11.64 10.64
C LYS A 104 -9.16 -12.69 10.21
N TYR A 105 -8.12 -12.30 9.46
CA TYR A 105 -6.95 -13.16 9.24
C TYR A 105 -6.14 -13.22 10.54
N LYS A 106 -6.21 -14.36 11.23
CA LYS A 106 -5.61 -14.58 12.55
C LYS A 106 -4.22 -15.19 12.47
N THR A 107 -3.83 -15.70 11.31
CA THR A 107 -2.54 -16.33 11.09
C THR A 107 -1.80 -15.71 9.91
N ALA A 108 -0.47 -15.83 9.92
CA ALA A 108 0.34 -15.45 8.77
C ALA A 108 -0.03 -16.27 7.52
N ASP A 109 -0.48 -17.53 7.68
CA ASP A 109 -0.91 -18.40 6.58
C ASP A 109 -2.16 -17.92 5.86
N GLU A 110 -3.13 -17.41 6.61
CA GLU A 110 -4.33 -16.82 6.03
C GLU A 110 -3.98 -15.58 5.21
N VAL A 111 -3.10 -14.70 5.71
CA VAL A 111 -2.62 -13.55 4.92
C VAL A 111 -1.87 -14.02 3.68
N PHE A 112 -0.96 -14.98 3.86
CA PHE A 112 -0.12 -15.50 2.77
C PHE A 112 -0.95 -16.10 1.62
N THR A 113 -1.97 -16.89 1.97
CA THR A 113 -2.86 -17.53 1.00
C THR A 113 -3.93 -16.57 0.48
N ASN A 114 -4.64 -15.87 1.37
CA ASN A 114 -5.83 -15.09 1.00
C ASN A 114 -5.48 -13.74 0.39
N VAL A 115 -4.40 -13.10 0.84
CA VAL A 115 -3.97 -11.79 0.33
C VAL A 115 -2.92 -11.95 -0.76
N LEU A 116 -1.80 -12.62 -0.46
CA LEU A 116 -0.68 -12.69 -1.42
C LEU A 116 -0.95 -13.69 -2.56
N LYS A 117 -1.98 -14.54 -2.42
CA LYS A 117 -2.32 -15.62 -3.37
C LYS A 117 -1.09 -16.47 -3.66
N ALA A 118 -0.32 -16.76 -2.62
CA ALA A 118 0.91 -17.52 -2.68
C ALA A 118 0.74 -18.83 -1.91
N ASP A 119 1.46 -19.85 -2.35
CA ASP A 119 1.43 -21.19 -1.75
C ASP A 119 2.82 -21.49 -1.18
N ARG A 120 2.90 -21.77 0.12
CA ARG A 120 4.17 -22.05 0.81
C ARG A 120 4.95 -23.19 0.17
N ASN A 121 4.24 -24.19 -0.36
CA ASN A 121 4.85 -25.34 -1.01
C ASN A 121 5.48 -24.98 -2.37
N ARG A 122 5.16 -23.80 -2.92
CA ARG A 122 5.65 -23.33 -4.23
C ARG A 122 6.65 -22.17 -4.11
N ILE A 123 6.90 -21.61 -2.91
CA ILE A 123 7.82 -20.48 -2.72
C ILE A 123 9.27 -20.87 -3.02
N HIS A 124 9.66 -22.12 -2.72
CA HIS A 124 11.04 -22.60 -2.91
C HIS A 124 11.52 -22.57 -4.38
N GLY A 125 10.63 -22.36 -5.37
CA GLY A 125 10.99 -22.31 -6.78
C GLY A 125 11.63 -20.99 -7.25
N TYR A 126 11.32 -19.84 -6.63
CA TYR A 126 11.69 -18.51 -7.16
C TYR A 126 11.98 -17.47 -6.05
N GLY A 127 12.93 -17.76 -5.17
CA GLY A 127 13.38 -16.80 -4.16
C GLY A 127 14.15 -15.62 -4.78
N ARG A 128 13.68 -14.39 -4.57
CA ARG A 128 14.42 -13.14 -4.87
C ARG A 128 15.64 -12.90 -3.96
N GLU A 129 15.87 -13.79 -2.99
CA GLU A 129 17.01 -13.76 -2.08
C GLU A 129 18.36 -13.83 -2.82
N LYS A 130 18.40 -14.42 -4.02
CA LYS A 130 19.63 -14.52 -4.82
C LYS A 130 20.06 -13.19 -5.50
N GLU A 131 19.30 -12.11 -5.36
CA GLU A 131 19.61 -10.81 -6.00
C GLU A 131 20.00 -9.69 -5.02
N ILE A 132 20.22 -9.99 -3.73
CA ILE A 132 20.68 -9.02 -2.72
C ILE A 132 22.13 -9.30 -2.33
#